data_AF-A0A519EM30-F1
#
_entry.id   AF-A0A519EM30-F1
#
_cell.length_a   1.000
_cell.length_b   1.000
_cell.length_c   1.000
_cell.angle_alpha   90.00
_cell.angle_beta   90.00
_cell.angle_gamma   90.00
#
_symmetry.space_group_name_H-M   'P 1'
#
loop_
_entity.id
_entity.type
_entity.pdbx_description
1 polymer ?
#
loop_
_entity_poly.entity_id
_entity_poly.type
_entity_poly.pdbx_seq_one_letter_code
_entity_poly.pdbx_strand_id
1 'polypeptide(L)' 'FPMTELRERGIAATRQLAKRQMTWLRSMPKRRIVAAEAPDAIAQAVDLLREIE' A
#
# COMPACT_ATOMS: atom_id res chain seq x y z
N PHE A 1 5.23 -10.01 -28.64
CA PHE A 1 4.76 -8.74 -28.08
C PHE A 1 5.89 -7.73 -28.14
N PRO A 2 5.68 -6.49 -28.60
CA PRO A 2 6.64 -5.41 -28.42
C PRO A 2 6.95 -5.22 -26.93
N MET A 3 8.22 -5.07 -26.57
CA MET A 3 8.63 -4.95 -25.16
C MET A 3 7.98 -3.76 -24.43
N THR A 4 7.71 -2.67 -25.15
CA THR A 4 7.02 -1.49 -24.63
C THR A 4 5.59 -1.81 -24.19
N GLU A 5 4.84 -2.55 -24.99
CA GLU A 5 3.46 -2.92 -24.68
C GLU A 5 3.38 -3.84 -23.45
N LEU A 6 4.34 -4.77 -23.30
CA LEU A 6 4.41 -5.64 -22.12
C LEU A 6 4.68 -4.83 -20.85
N ARG A 7 5.56 -3.82 -20.92
CA ARG A 7 5.86 -2.93 -19.79
C ARG A 7 4.64 -2.14 -19.34
N GLU A 8 3.91 -1.54 -20.28
CA GLU A 8 2.70 -0.76 -20.00
C GLU A 8 1.61 -1.63 -19.35
N ARG A 9 1.40 -2.84 -19.88
CA ARG A 9 0.47 -3.80 -19.30
C ARG A 9 0.87 -4.23 -17.90
N GLY A 10 2.17 -4.44 -17.66
CA GLY A 10 2.70 -4.71 -16.32
C GLY A 10 2.41 -3.58 -15.34
N ILE A 11 2.72 -2.33 -15.71
CA ILE A 11 2.44 -1.14 -14.91
C ILE A 11 0.94 -1.04 -14.58
N ALA A 12 0.08 -1.23 -15.58
CA ALA A 12 -1.37 -1.18 -15.41
C ALA A 12 -1.88 -2.27 -14.45
N ALA A 13 -1.38 -3.52 -14.60
CA ALA A 13 -1.75 -4.63 -13.75
C ALA A 13 -1.35 -4.40 -12.29
N THR A 14 -0.12 -3.93 -12.03
CA THR A 14 0.35 -3.66 -10.66
C THR A 14 -0.40 -2.49 -10.01
N ARG A 15 -0.75 -1.45 -10.78
CA ARG A 15 -1.63 -0.36 -10.29
C ARG A 15 -3.02 -0.87 -9.92
N GLN A 16 -3.61 -1.75 -10.73
CA GLN A 16 -4.91 -2.35 -10.42
C GLN A 16 -4.85 -3.23 -9.18
N LEU A 17 -3.78 -4.01 -8.98
CA LEU A 17 -3.55 -4.79 -7.77
C LEU A 17 -3.53 -3.87 -6.54
N ALA A 18 -2.69 -2.83 -6.55
CA ALA A 18 -2.60 -1.87 -5.46
C ALA A 18 -3.93 -1.17 -5.19
N LYS A 19 -4.67 -0.78 -6.24
CA LYS A 19 -6.02 -0.19 -6.10
C LYS A 19 -6.98 -1.13 -5.39
N ARG A 20 -7.01 -2.42 -5.78
CA ARG A 20 -7.87 -3.43 -5.13
C ARG A 20 -7.48 -3.62 -3.66
N GLN A 21 -6.19 -3.73 -3.35
CA GLN A 21 -5.70 -3.83 -1.97
C GLN A 21 -6.16 -2.62 -1.14
N MET A 22 -6.00 -1.40 -1.65
CA MET A 22 -6.45 -0.19 -0.97
C MET A 22 -7.96 -0.15 -0.75
N THR A 23 -8.77 -0.60 -1.71
CA THR A 23 -10.23 -0.69 -1.54
C THR A 23 -10.58 -1.58 -0.34
N TRP A 24 -9.97 -2.76 -0.22
CA TRP A 24 -10.21 -3.67 0.90
C TRP A 24 -9.70 -3.14 2.23
N LEU A 25 -8.51 -2.54 2.26
CA LEU A 25 -7.99 -1.92 3.48
C LEU A 25 -8.89 -0.78 3.96
N ARG A 26 -9.45 0.03 3.04
CA ARG A 26 -10.37 1.13 3.37
C ARG A 26 -11.70 0.66 3.98
N SER A 27 -12.12 -0.59 3.77
CA SER A 27 -13.31 -1.12 4.44
C SER A 27 -13.02 -1.66 5.85
N MET A 28 -11.77 -1.70 6.30
CA MET A 28 -11.41 -2.13 7.65
C MET A 28 -11.58 -0.95 8.65
N PRO A 29 -12.52 -1.05 9.62
CA PRO A 29 -12.87 0.09 10.49
C PRO A 29 -11.80 0.41 11.54
N LYS A 30 -11.00 -0.57 11.97
CA LYS A 30 -9.94 -0.39 12.99
C LYS A 30 -8.53 -0.22 12.39
N ARG A 31 -8.41 0.15 11.11
CA ARG A 31 -7.10 0.34 10.48
C ARG A 31 -6.36 1.53 11.10
N ARG A 32 -5.04 1.40 11.23
CA ARG A 32 -4.13 2.53 11.50
C ARG A 32 -3.35 2.80 10.22
N ILE A 33 -3.21 4.07 9.83
CA ILE A 33 -2.55 4.47 8.57
C ILE A 33 -1.20 5.09 8.92
N VAL A 34 -0.15 4.60 8.27
CA VAL A 34 1.20 5.18 8.30
C VAL A 34 1.54 5.64 6.88
N ALA A 35 1.95 6.89 6.73
CA ALA A 35 2.44 7.41 5.46
C ALA A 35 3.81 6.80 5.15
N ALA A 36 3.94 6.08 4.05
CA ALA A 36 5.16 5.30 3.74
C ALA A 36 6.36 6.20 3.38
N GLU A 37 6.09 7.42 2.92
CA GLU A 37 7.05 8.45 2.56
C GLU A 37 7.53 9.30 3.76
N ALA A 38 6.91 9.14 4.93
CA ALA A 38 7.32 9.87 6.12
C ALA A 38 8.74 9.46 6.54
N PRO A 39 9.63 10.42 6.87
CA PRO A 39 11.00 10.12 7.29
C PRO A 39 11.09 9.17 8.50
N ASP A 40 10.05 9.15 9.32
CA ASP A 40 9.90 8.40 10.56
C ASP A 40 8.83 7.29 10.47
N ALA A 41 8.41 6.89 9.27
CA ALA A 41 7.33 5.91 9.05
C ALA A 41 7.52 4.60 9.86
N ILE A 42 8.76 4.13 9.97
CA ILE A 42 9.10 2.93 10.75
C ILE A 42 8.85 3.15 12.24
N ALA A 43 9.29 4.29 12.80
CA ALA A 43 9.08 4.61 14.20
C ALA A 43 7.57 4.71 14.52
N GLN A 44 6.81 5.41 13.66
CA GLN A 44 5.34 5.48 13.78
C GLN A 44 4.70 4.09 13.77
N ALA A 45 5.13 3.20 12.87
CA ALA A 45 4.60 1.84 12.80
C ALA A 45 4.89 1.03 14.07
N VAL A 46 6.11 1.15 14.63
CA VAL A 46 6.49 0.48 15.88
C VAL A 46 5.66 1.00 17.05
N ASP A 47 5.44 2.30 17.17
CA ASP A 47 4.61 2.88 18.23
C ASP A 47 3.15 2.43 18.14
N LEU A 48 2.59 2.40 16.94
CA LEU A 48 1.24 1.88 16.70
C LEU A 48 1.10 0.41 17.08
N LEU A 49 2.13 -0.42 16.88
CA LEU A 49 2.12 -1.83 17.28
C LEU A 49 2.14 -2.00 18.80
N ARG A 50 2.81 -1.10 19.54
CA ARG A 50 2.83 -1.13 21.01
C ARG A 50 1.47 -0.81 21.62
N GLU A 51 0.65 0.00 20.95
CA GLU A 51 -0.71 0.33 21.37
C GLU A 51 -1.73 -0.81 21.16
N ILE A 52 -1.34 -1.92 20.52
CA ILE A 52 -2.21 -3.07 20.25
C ILE A 52 -2.23 -4.08 21.42
N GLU A 53 -1.29 -3.98 22.37
CA GLU A 53 -1.38 -4.67 23.67
C GLU A 53 -2.63 -4.27 24.46
#